data_AF-A0AAX3I6U6-F1
#
_entry.id   AF-A0AAX3I6U6-F1
#
_cell.length_a   1.000
_cell.length_b   1.000
_cell.length_c   1.000
_cell.angle_alpha   90.00
_cell.angle_beta   90.00
_cell.angle_gamma   90.00
#
_symmetry.space_group_name_H-M   'P 1'
#
loop_
_entity.id
_entity.type
_entity.pdbx_description
1 polymer ?
#
loop_
_entity_poly.entity_id
_entity_poly.type
_entity_poly.pdbx_seq_one_letter_code
_entity_poly.pdbx_strand_id
1 'polypeptide(L)'
;MNEARQQQVLAGQSSIAKKVFGYVPIQTSWSNHEIHGAVSTAKATNASPYAIRRALGELKEAGLIREPVGGKFQRDAATPKPKKEQAVTQVAKQAVVSTKKPEAGALDVLAGLSVEVVSLADEIGQRLKTLAGRIEEVALSVEAERETNAAAVGKLKQLQELLKGISQ
;
A
#
# COMPACT_ATOMS: atom_id res chain seq x y z
N MET A 1 -24.08 -6.96 13.75
CA MET A 1 -23.78 -5.71 14.48
C MET A 1 -25.06 -4.89 14.55
N ASN A 2 -25.35 -4.18 15.65
CA ASN A 2 -26.56 -3.33 15.74
C ASN A 2 -26.30 -1.97 15.09
N GLU A 3 -27.28 -1.35 14.43
CA GLU A 3 -27.10 -0.11 13.65
C GLU A 3 -26.55 1.06 14.48
N ALA A 4 -27.06 1.22 15.71
CA ALA A 4 -26.57 2.24 16.65
C ALA A 4 -25.08 2.04 16.99
N ARG A 5 -24.65 0.79 17.15
CA ARG A 5 -23.25 0.46 17.41
C ARG A 5 -22.39 0.71 16.17
N GLN A 6 -22.92 0.46 14.97
CA GLN A 6 -22.23 0.77 13.72
C GLN A 6 -22.03 2.27 13.52
N GLN A 7 -23.05 3.08 13.80
CA GLN A 7 -22.94 4.54 13.72
C GLN A 7 -21.94 5.09 14.75
N GLN A 8 -21.93 4.55 15.97
CA GLN A 8 -20.98 4.95 17.00
C GLN A 8 -19.54 4.62 16.61
N VAL A 9 -19.28 3.42 16.08
CA VAL A 9 -17.94 3.04 15.61
C VAL A 9 -17.56 3.86 14.37
N LEU A 10 -18.48 4.08 13.42
CA LEU A 10 -18.25 4.99 12.28
C LEU A 10 -17.90 6.40 12.73
N ALA A 11 -18.57 6.93 13.76
CA ALA A 11 -18.33 8.27 14.28
C ALA A 11 -16.89 8.44 14.81
N GLY A 12 -16.30 7.36 15.34
CA GLY A 12 -14.90 7.34 15.80
C GLY A 12 -13.84 7.24 14.70
N GLN A 13 -14.23 6.97 13.44
CA GLN A 13 -13.28 6.78 12.34
C GLN A 13 -12.85 8.07 11.66
N SER A 14 -11.77 7.97 10.88
CA SER A 14 -11.24 9.05 10.05
C SER A 14 -12.27 9.56 9.02
N SER A 15 -12.18 10.85 8.65
CA SER A 15 -13.09 11.47 7.69
C SER A 15 -13.08 10.77 6.33
N ILE A 16 -11.94 10.19 5.93
CA ILE A 16 -11.79 9.42 4.70
C ILE A 16 -12.51 8.07 4.84
N ALA A 17 -12.31 7.35 5.96
CA ALA A 17 -12.98 6.07 6.21
C ALA A 17 -14.52 6.20 6.24
N LYS A 18 -15.05 7.24 6.89
CA LYS A 18 -16.50 7.54 6.89
C LYS A 18 -17.06 7.69 5.48
N LYS A 19 -16.35 8.40 4.61
CA LYS A 19 -16.75 8.62 3.21
C LYS A 19 -16.66 7.33 2.40
N VAL A 20 -15.54 6.62 2.50
CA VAL A 20 -15.29 5.36 1.76
C VAL A 20 -16.30 4.29 2.15
N PHE A 21 -16.70 4.20 3.43
CA PHE A 21 -17.69 3.23 3.91
C PHE A 21 -19.01 3.29 3.13
N GLY A 22 -19.45 4.46 2.69
CA GLY A 22 -20.67 4.61 1.88
C GLY A 22 -20.62 3.91 0.52
N TYR A 23 -19.42 3.67 -0.01
CA TYR A 23 -19.19 3.13 -1.36
C TYR A 23 -18.70 1.68 -1.37
N VAL A 24 -18.47 1.08 -0.20
CA VAL A 24 -18.17 -0.36 -0.12
C VAL A 24 -19.48 -1.14 -0.33
N PRO A 25 -19.53 -2.14 -1.23
CA PRO A 25 -20.78 -2.84 -1.51
C PRO A 25 -21.17 -3.78 -0.38
N ILE A 26 -22.48 -4.01 -0.25
CA ILE A 26 -23.07 -4.86 0.78
C ILE A 26 -23.17 -6.32 0.30
N GLN A 27 -23.54 -6.55 -0.97
CA GLN A 27 -23.78 -7.90 -1.51
C GLN A 27 -22.56 -8.52 -2.20
N THR A 28 -21.72 -7.70 -2.82
CA THR A 28 -20.56 -8.14 -3.61
C THR A 28 -19.26 -7.65 -2.98
N SER A 29 -18.19 -8.45 -3.13
CA SER A 29 -16.86 -8.05 -2.66
C SER A 29 -16.13 -7.31 -3.76
N TRP A 30 -15.64 -6.11 -3.44
CA TRP A 30 -14.91 -5.25 -4.37
C TRP A 30 -13.45 -5.09 -3.96
N SER A 31 -12.57 -5.02 -4.93
CA SER A 31 -11.17 -4.70 -4.73
C SER A 31 -10.95 -3.24 -4.31
N ASN A 32 -9.78 -2.96 -3.74
CA ASN A 32 -9.36 -1.59 -3.41
C ASN A 32 -9.46 -0.63 -4.61
N HIS A 33 -9.12 -1.12 -5.82
CA HIS A 33 -9.16 -0.31 -7.04
C HIS A 33 -10.59 0.03 -7.47
N GLU A 34 -11.52 -0.93 -7.36
CA GLU A 34 -12.94 -0.72 -7.68
C GLU A 34 -13.58 0.29 -6.72
N ILE A 35 -13.29 0.16 -5.42
CA ILE A 35 -13.78 1.09 -4.40
C ILE A 35 -13.18 2.49 -4.64
N HIS A 36 -11.88 2.58 -4.93
CA HIS A 36 -11.25 3.86 -5.28
C HIS A 36 -11.89 4.51 -6.51
N GLY A 37 -12.12 3.73 -7.57
CA GLY A 37 -12.78 4.20 -8.79
C GLY A 37 -14.19 4.71 -8.52
N ALA A 38 -14.98 3.98 -7.73
CA ALA A 38 -16.33 4.40 -7.35
C ALA A 38 -16.34 5.69 -6.53
N VAL A 39 -15.46 5.80 -5.54
CA VAL A 39 -15.31 6.98 -4.67
C VAL A 39 -14.86 8.21 -5.45
N SER A 40 -13.92 8.02 -6.39
CA SER A 40 -13.40 9.07 -7.26
C SER A 40 -14.46 9.55 -8.27
N THR A 41 -15.18 8.61 -8.89
CA THR A 41 -16.30 8.90 -9.81
C THR A 41 -17.39 9.70 -9.10
N ALA A 42 -17.70 9.34 -7.85
CA ALA A 42 -18.68 10.04 -7.04
C ALA A 42 -18.17 11.36 -6.42
N LYS A 43 -16.90 11.74 -6.66
CA LYS A 43 -16.23 12.91 -6.06
C LYS A 43 -16.37 13.02 -4.53
N ALA A 44 -16.49 11.87 -3.85
CA ALA A 44 -16.71 11.85 -2.40
C ALA A 44 -15.44 12.23 -1.62
N THR A 45 -14.27 11.84 -2.15
CA THR A 45 -12.97 12.26 -1.65
C THR A 45 -11.92 12.27 -2.77
N ASN A 46 -10.97 13.21 -2.67
CA ASN A 46 -9.78 13.29 -3.54
C ASN A 46 -8.56 12.61 -2.88
N ALA A 47 -8.80 11.71 -1.91
CA ALA A 47 -7.75 11.00 -1.21
C ALA A 47 -7.00 10.04 -2.14
N SER A 48 -5.70 9.88 -1.93
CA SER A 48 -4.87 8.98 -2.74
C SER A 48 -5.28 7.50 -2.59
N PRO A 49 -4.95 6.63 -3.55
CA PRO A 49 -5.20 5.19 -3.46
C PRO A 49 -4.63 4.55 -2.19
N TYR A 50 -3.48 5.03 -1.71
CA TYR A 50 -2.86 4.57 -0.47
C TYR A 50 -3.67 4.97 0.77
N ALA A 51 -4.21 6.19 0.80
CA ALA A 51 -5.06 6.66 1.89
C ALA A 51 -6.38 5.89 1.95
N ILE A 52 -6.97 5.55 0.80
CA ILE A 52 -8.17 4.71 0.72
C ILE A 52 -7.87 3.28 1.19
N ARG A 53 -6.75 2.69 0.78
CA ARG A 53 -6.32 1.37 1.25
C ARG A 53 -6.16 1.34 2.78
N ARG A 54 -5.51 2.36 3.35
CA ARG A 54 -5.37 2.51 4.80
C ARG A 54 -6.72 2.64 5.50
N ALA A 55 -7.63 3.46 4.96
CA ALA A 55 -8.98 3.63 5.48
C ALA A 55 -9.81 2.34 5.43
N LEU A 56 -9.66 1.52 4.39
CA LEU A 56 -10.28 0.19 4.32
C LEU A 56 -9.71 -0.75 5.38
N GLY A 57 -8.41 -0.69 5.65
CA GLY A 57 -7.78 -1.39 6.79
C GLY A 57 -8.39 -0.96 8.13
N GLU A 58 -8.49 0.35 8.39
CA GLU A 58 -9.10 0.91 9.61
C GLU A 58 -10.56 0.45 9.78
N LEU A 59 -11.35 0.41 8.70
CA LEU A 59 -12.72 -0.08 8.71
C LEU A 59 -12.82 -1.59 8.98
N LYS A 60 -11.85 -2.38 8.48
CA LYS A 60 -11.79 -3.82 8.70
C LYS A 60 -11.45 -4.12 10.16
N GLU A 61 -10.41 -3.47 10.71
CA GLU A 61 -10.00 -3.62 12.11
C GLU A 61 -11.13 -3.23 13.08
N ALA A 62 -11.89 -2.19 12.73
CA ALA A 62 -13.05 -1.77 13.50
C ALA A 62 -14.30 -2.67 13.31
N GLY A 63 -14.20 -3.74 12.51
CA GLY A 63 -15.27 -4.72 12.30
C GLY A 63 -16.46 -4.20 11.48
N LEU A 64 -16.28 -3.12 10.73
CA LEU A 64 -17.33 -2.49 9.90
C LEU A 64 -17.43 -3.12 8.51
N ILE A 65 -16.31 -3.58 7.98
CA ILE A 65 -16.22 -4.28 6.70
C ILE A 65 -15.50 -5.60 6.89
N ARG A 66 -15.82 -6.58 6.04
CA ARG A 66 -15.19 -7.89 5.99
C ARG A 66 -14.31 -7.98 4.74
N GLU A 67 -13.30 -8.83 4.81
CA GLU A 67 -12.43 -9.17 3.68
C GLU A 67 -12.55 -10.69 3.42
N PRO A 68 -13.55 -11.12 2.62
CA PRO A 68 -13.79 -12.55 2.38
C PRO A 68 -12.65 -13.22 1.60
N VAL A 69 -11.98 -12.45 0.74
CA VAL A 69 -10.84 -12.86 -0.08
C VAL A 69 -9.80 -11.75 0.04
N GLY A 70 -8.53 -12.11 0.21
CA GLY A 70 -7.44 -11.14 0.32
C GLY A 70 -7.49 -10.09 -0.79
N GLY A 71 -7.62 -8.83 -0.40
CA GLY A 71 -7.73 -7.67 -1.28
C GLY A 71 -9.14 -7.30 -1.74
N LYS A 72 -10.19 -8.02 -1.35
CA LYS A 72 -11.60 -7.72 -1.66
C LYS A 72 -12.41 -7.43 -0.40
N PHE A 73 -13.07 -6.29 -0.37
CA PHE A 73 -13.82 -5.78 0.77
C PHE A 73 -15.32 -5.83 0.52
N GLN A 74 -16.06 -6.16 1.56
CA GLN A 74 -17.52 -6.20 1.56
C GLN A 74 -18.04 -5.66 2.88
N ARG A 75 -19.08 -4.83 2.84
CA ARG A 75 -19.77 -4.38 4.05
C ARG A 75 -20.61 -5.49 4.63
N ASP A 76 -20.56 -5.64 5.95
CA ASP A 76 -21.55 -6.47 6.63
C ASP A 76 -22.91 -5.77 6.54
N ALA A 77 -23.94 -6.50 6.16
CA ALA A 77 -25.28 -5.96 6.18
C ALA A 77 -25.66 -5.80 7.66
N ALA A 78 -25.61 -4.56 8.17
CA ALA A 78 -26.47 -4.22 9.29
C ALA A 78 -27.89 -4.47 8.80
N THR A 79 -28.43 -5.61 9.19
CA THR A 79 -29.81 -5.96 9.00
C THR A 79 -30.61 -4.96 9.82
N PRO A 80 -31.40 -4.07 9.21
CA PRO A 80 -32.53 -3.53 9.93
C PRO A 80 -33.41 -4.75 10.21
N LYS A 81 -33.75 -5.00 11.47
CA LYS A 81 -34.89 -5.87 11.75
C LYS A 81 -36.16 -5.15 11.26
N PRO A 82 -36.91 -5.68 10.29
CA PRO A 82 -38.35 -5.68 10.43
C PRO A 82 -38.75 -6.93 11.22
N LYS A 83 -39.82 -6.77 11.98
CA LYS A 83 -40.38 -7.70 12.95
C LYS A 83 -41.27 -8.71 12.18
N LYS A 84 -41.19 -10.00 12.55
CA LYS A 84 -41.99 -11.17 12.08
C LYS A 84 -41.71 -11.59 10.63
N GLU A 85 -41.59 -12.86 10.25
CA GLU A 85 -42.25 -14.09 10.70
C GLU A 85 -41.34 -15.31 10.48
N GLN A 86 -41.73 -16.43 11.07
CA GLN A 86 -41.01 -17.69 11.22
C GLN A 86 -40.80 -18.43 9.90
N ALA A 87 -39.66 -19.14 9.76
CA ALA A 87 -39.62 -20.62 9.73
C ALA A 87 -38.26 -21.14 9.22
N VAL A 88 -37.57 -21.87 10.14
CA VAL A 88 -36.87 -23.17 9.99
C VAL A 88 -36.63 -23.61 8.52
N THR A 89 -35.44 -23.94 8.03
CA THR A 89 -34.44 -24.95 8.46
C THR A 89 -33.30 -24.80 7.43
N GLN A 90 -32.01 -24.87 7.76
CA GLN A 90 -31.30 -26.15 7.82
C GLN A 90 -29.98 -25.96 8.56
N VAL A 91 -29.83 -26.81 9.57
CA VAL A 91 -28.60 -27.19 10.24
C VAL A 91 -27.66 -27.82 9.21
N ALA A 92 -26.44 -27.30 9.09
CA ALA A 92 -25.30 -28.10 8.67
C ALA A 92 -23.99 -27.56 9.25
N LYS A 93 -23.63 -28.14 10.40
CA LYS A 93 -22.26 -28.42 10.85
C LYS A 93 -21.43 -27.21 11.30
N GLN A 94 -21.60 -26.94 12.59
CA GLN A 94 -20.48 -26.70 13.50
C GLN A 94 -19.33 -27.67 13.17
N ALA A 95 -18.33 -27.19 12.45
CA ALA A 95 -16.96 -27.62 12.64
C ALA A 95 -16.30 -26.51 13.46
N VAL A 96 -16.42 -26.64 14.78
CA VAL A 96 -15.57 -25.90 15.73
C VAL A 96 -14.17 -26.43 15.52
N VAL A 97 -13.46 -25.90 14.51
CA VAL A 97 -12.01 -25.98 14.50
C VAL A 97 -11.58 -25.03 15.60
N SER A 98 -11.25 -25.64 16.74
CA SER A 98 -10.50 -25.04 17.81
C SER A 98 -9.26 -24.37 17.21
N THR A 99 -9.38 -23.09 16.87
CA THR A 99 -8.24 -22.25 16.58
C THR A 99 -7.56 -22.08 17.93
N LYS A 100 -6.52 -22.90 18.16
CA LYS A 100 -5.50 -22.64 19.17
C LYS A 100 -5.19 -21.16 19.09
N LYS A 101 -5.66 -20.42 20.09
CA LYS A 101 -5.18 -19.09 20.42
C LYS A 101 -3.66 -19.21 20.47
N PRO A 102 -2.88 -18.53 19.60
CA PRO A 102 -1.49 -18.34 19.92
C PRO A 102 -1.51 -17.49 21.19
N GLU A 103 -1.12 -18.08 22.31
CA GLU A 103 -0.79 -17.35 23.54
C GLU A 103 0.53 -16.58 23.35
N ALA A 104 0.71 -15.91 22.22
CA ALA A 104 1.64 -14.81 22.13
C ALA A 104 0.97 -13.67 22.91
N GLY A 105 1.41 -13.43 24.15
CA GLY A 105 0.98 -12.26 24.91
C GLY A 105 1.19 -10.99 24.07
N ALA A 106 0.43 -9.93 24.32
CA ALA A 106 0.54 -8.68 23.54
C ALA A 106 1.99 -8.15 23.44
N LEU A 107 2.83 -8.45 24.45
CA LEU A 107 4.25 -8.15 24.47
C LEU A 107 5.09 -8.97 23.49
N ASP A 108 4.74 -10.24 23.26
CA ASP A 108 5.42 -11.13 22.30
C ASP A 108 5.14 -10.69 20.85
N VAL A 109 3.90 -10.27 20.58
CA VAL A 109 3.54 -9.65 19.29
C VAL A 109 4.28 -8.33 19.08
N LEU A 110 4.37 -7.48 20.11
CA LEU A 110 5.13 -6.23 20.03
C LEU A 110 6.64 -6.47 19.84
N ALA A 111 7.20 -7.52 20.46
CA ALA A 111 8.57 -7.92 20.25
C ALA A 111 8.80 -8.37 18.80
N GLY A 112 7.90 -9.18 18.24
CA GLY A 112 7.93 -9.58 16.83
C GLY A 112 7.90 -8.38 15.88
N LEU A 113 6.95 -7.46 16.07
CA LEU A 113 6.85 -6.23 15.28
C LEU A 113 8.11 -5.35 15.39
N SER A 114 8.74 -5.30 16.56
CA SER A 114 9.98 -4.56 16.77
C SER A 114 11.14 -5.17 15.97
N VAL A 115 11.24 -6.50 15.94
CA VAL A 115 12.24 -7.22 15.13
C VAL A 115 11.99 -6.98 13.63
N GLU A 116 10.74 -7.03 13.17
CA GLU A 116 10.40 -6.75 11.77
C GLU A 116 10.80 -5.34 11.34
N VAL A 117 10.54 -4.33 12.19
CA VAL A 117 10.92 -2.94 11.90
C VAL A 117 12.44 -2.78 11.82
N VAL A 118 13.18 -3.38 12.74
CA VAL A 118 14.66 -3.33 12.73
C VAL A 118 15.21 -4.02 11.48
N SER A 119 14.71 -5.22 11.15
CA SER A 119 15.13 -5.94 9.95
C SER A 119 14.85 -5.15 8.67
N LEU A 120 13.71 -4.47 8.59
CA LEU A 120 13.37 -3.63 7.45
C LEU A 120 14.29 -2.39 7.36
N ALA A 121 14.61 -1.78 8.49
CA ALA A 121 15.54 -0.65 8.54
C ALA A 121 16.94 -1.06 8.05
N ASP A 122 17.42 -2.23 8.47
CA ASP A 122 18.70 -2.78 8.03
C ASP A 122 18.70 -3.06 6.53
N GLU A 123 17.64 -3.67 6.00
CA GLU A 123 17.51 -3.95 4.57
C GLU A 123 17.52 -2.66 3.73
N ILE A 124 16.75 -1.65 4.16
CA ILE A 124 16.71 -0.34 3.50
C ILE A 124 18.08 0.33 3.58
N GLY A 125 18.73 0.31 4.75
CA GLY A 125 20.07 0.85 4.94
C GLY A 125 21.10 0.20 4.01
N GLN A 126 21.03 -1.12 3.85
CA GLN A 126 21.92 -1.86 2.95
C GLN A 126 21.65 -1.49 1.48
N ARG A 127 20.39 -1.42 1.07
CA ARG A 127 20.01 -0.99 -0.29
C ARG A 127 20.50 0.44 -0.59
N LEU A 128 20.38 1.36 0.37
CA LEU A 128 20.88 2.74 0.25
C LEU A 128 22.40 2.78 0.10
N LYS A 129 23.15 1.99 0.89
CA LYS A 129 24.62 1.88 0.76
C LYS A 129 25.03 1.35 -0.60
N THR A 130 24.37 0.29 -1.09
CA THR A 130 24.63 -0.24 -2.42
C THR A 130 24.34 0.78 -3.52
N LEU A 131 23.24 1.53 -3.41
CA LEU A 131 22.92 2.58 -4.37
C LEU A 131 23.97 3.69 -4.37
N ALA A 132 24.42 4.12 -3.19
CA ALA A 132 25.49 5.12 -3.05
C ALA A 132 26.79 4.65 -3.74
N GLY A 133 27.21 3.41 -3.51
CA GLY A 133 28.41 2.86 -4.16
C GLY A 133 28.28 2.82 -5.70
N ARG A 134 27.09 2.48 -6.22
CA ARG A 134 26.84 2.54 -7.67
C ARG A 134 26.90 3.96 -8.23
N ILE A 135 26.44 4.95 -7.46
CA ILE A 135 26.53 6.37 -7.86
C ILE A 135 28.00 6.80 -7.91
N GLU A 136 28.80 6.41 -6.92
CA GLU A 136 30.24 6.69 -6.89
C GLU A 136 30.97 6.05 -8.09
N GLU A 137 30.68 4.79 -8.40
CA GLU A 137 31.24 4.08 -9.55
C GLU A 137 30.89 4.75 -10.89
N VAL A 138 29.62 5.14 -11.06
CA VAL A 138 29.17 5.87 -12.25
C VAL A 138 29.84 7.25 -12.32
N ALA A 139 29.98 7.95 -11.20
CA ALA A 139 30.65 9.25 -11.17
C ALA A 139 32.13 9.13 -11.60
N LEU A 140 32.85 8.12 -11.10
CA LEU A 140 34.23 7.85 -11.51
C LEU A 140 34.32 7.52 -13.00
N SER A 141 33.39 6.71 -13.51
CA SER A 141 33.35 6.34 -14.93
C SER A 141 33.09 7.54 -15.84
N VAL A 142 32.17 8.43 -15.46
CA VAL A 142 31.86 9.66 -16.19
C VAL A 142 33.04 10.61 -16.21
N GLU A 143 33.78 10.74 -15.10
CA GLU A 143 34.96 11.60 -15.06
C GLU A 143 36.09 11.06 -15.96
N ALA A 144 36.32 9.74 -15.94
CA ALA A 144 37.29 9.10 -16.83
C ALA A 144 36.92 9.27 -18.32
N GLU A 145 35.62 9.17 -18.65
CA GLU A 145 35.12 9.43 -20.00
C GLU A 145 35.34 10.89 -20.40
N ARG A 146 35.07 11.84 -19.49
CA ARG A 146 35.30 13.27 -19.73
C ARG A 146 36.75 13.61 -19.99
N GLU A 147 37.68 13.06 -19.21
CA GLU A 147 39.11 13.26 -19.41
C GLU A 147 39.56 12.70 -20.77
N THR A 148 39.13 11.49 -21.10
CA THR A 148 39.43 10.85 -22.39
C THR A 148 38.89 11.67 -23.56
N ASN A 149 37.64 12.15 -23.47
CA ASN A 149 37.02 12.95 -24.50
C ASN A 149 37.70 14.32 -24.65
N ALA A 150 38.07 14.97 -23.54
CA ALA A 150 38.82 16.23 -23.56
C ALA A 150 40.17 16.07 -24.27
N ALA A 151 40.89 14.96 -24.01
CA ALA A 151 42.14 14.64 -24.69
C ALA A 151 41.94 14.39 -26.19
N ALA A 152 40.89 13.66 -26.58
CA ALA A 152 40.56 13.41 -27.99
C ALA A 152 40.22 14.70 -28.74
N VAL A 153 39.39 15.55 -28.15
CA VAL A 153 39.04 16.87 -28.71
C VAL A 153 40.28 17.76 -28.84
N GLY A 154 41.19 17.73 -27.86
CA GLY A 154 42.47 18.45 -27.93
C GLY A 154 43.32 18.02 -29.14
N LYS A 155 43.47 16.70 -29.35
CA LYS A 155 44.20 16.15 -30.51
C LYS A 155 43.53 16.51 -31.83
N LEU A 156 42.20 16.45 -31.90
CA LEU A 156 41.45 16.83 -33.10
C LEU A 156 41.69 18.30 -33.47
N LYS A 157 41.70 19.21 -32.48
CA LYS A 157 42.02 20.63 -32.70
C LYS A 157 43.46 20.81 -33.21
N GLN A 158 44.43 20.12 -32.63
CA GLN A 158 45.82 20.16 -33.10
C GLN A 158 45.94 19.69 -34.55
N LEU A 159 45.27 18.59 -34.91
CA LEU A 159 45.24 18.09 -36.29
C LEU A 159 44.58 19.10 -37.24
N GLN A 160 43.49 19.74 -36.82
CA GLN A 160 42.82 20.77 -37.61
C GLN A 160 43.73 21.99 -37.86
N GLU A 161 44.49 22.42 -36.85
CA GLU A 161 45.46 23.50 -36.96
C GLU A 161 46.61 23.14 -37.92
N LEU A 162 47.16 21.93 -37.81
CA LEU A 162 48.20 21.43 -38.72
C LEU A 162 47.70 21.37 -40.17
N LEU A 163 46.50 20.83 -40.41
CA LEU A 163 45.90 20.78 -41.74
C LEU A 163 45.68 22.19 -42.32
N LYS A 164 45.24 23.14 -41.49
CA LYS A 164 45.07 24.54 -41.89
C LYS A 164 46.40 25.19 -42.25
N GLY A 165 47.48 24.87 -41.52
CA GLY A 165 48.83 25.38 -41.80
C GLY A 165 49.46 24.83 -43.09
N ILE A 166 49.04 23.65 -43.57
CA ILE A 166 49.52 23.05 -44.83
C ILE A 166 48.69 23.53 -46.04
N SER A 167 47.46 24.01 -45.80
CA SER A 167 46.55 24.48 -46.84
C SER A 167 46.69 25.98 -47.21
N GLN A 168 47.66 26.70 -46.61
CA GLN A 168 48.04 28.07 -46.98
C GLN A 168 49.39 28.07 -47.69
#